data_AF-A0A8C9F965-F1
#
_entry.id   AF-A0A8C9F965-F1
#
_cell.length_a   1.000
_cell.length_b   1.000
_cell.length_c   1.000
_cell.angle_alpha   90.00
_cell.angle_beta   90.00
_cell.angle_gamma   90.00
#
_symmetry.space_group_name_H-M   'P 1'
#
loop_
_entity.id
_entity.type
_entity.pdbx_description
1 polymer ?
#
loop_
_entity_poly.entity_id
_entity_poly.type
_entity_poly.pdbx_seq_one_letter_code
_entity_poly.pdbx_strand_id
1 'polypeptide(L)'
;VDLPGGFAAALHRHVRRSWWCCAVGQGGCCAEVHPKLNYPMIPNIPWLENAQGWSPEVVELCKKYQNNSVVAIDLAGDELLKASSDHKEAYEEAERCGIHRTVHAGEAGPAAMIKEAVYLLKAERIGHGYHVLEDPELYRELLRTKMHFEVCPWSSYLTGACLPDFRKHPVVQFKKDQANYSINTDDPLIFNSSIDKDYSIAKEYMDFTEEDFKRVNINAAQSSFLPEKEKQELLNTLYEAYGMVPATS
;
A
#
# COMPACT_ATOMS: atom_id res chain seq x y z
N VAL A 1 33.72 15.82 -3.39
CA VAL A 1 33.02 17.09 -3.70
C VAL A 1 31.73 17.01 -2.92
N ASP A 2 31.66 17.77 -1.82
CA ASP A 2 30.57 17.71 -0.85
C ASP A 2 29.23 18.09 -1.48
N LEU A 3 28.25 17.20 -1.37
CA LEU A 3 26.86 17.48 -1.72
C LEU A 3 26.22 18.31 -0.60
N PRO A 4 25.33 19.29 -0.88
CA PRO A 4 24.70 20.11 0.15
C PRO A 4 23.69 19.28 0.96
N GLY A 5 24.19 18.60 1.99
CA GLY A 5 23.48 17.67 2.88
C GLY A 5 22.66 18.34 3.99
N GLY A 6 21.90 19.39 3.68
CA GLY A 6 21.07 20.08 4.67
C GLY A 6 19.66 19.48 4.81
N PHE A 7 18.99 19.24 3.68
CA PHE A 7 17.55 18.96 3.68
C PHE A 7 17.21 17.47 3.82
N ALA A 8 17.91 16.59 3.10
CA ALA A 8 17.77 15.14 3.27
C ALA A 8 18.21 14.67 4.67
N ALA A 9 19.18 15.36 5.29
CA ALA A 9 19.60 15.10 6.67
C ALA A 9 18.61 15.65 7.71
N ALA A 10 17.91 16.74 7.42
CA ALA A 10 16.85 17.30 8.28
C ALA A 10 15.59 16.44 8.24
N LEU A 11 15.20 15.97 7.04
CA LEU A 11 14.21 14.92 6.84
C LEU A 11 14.65 13.66 7.60
N HIS A 12 15.89 13.17 7.41
CA HIS A 12 16.40 12.01 8.17
C HIS A 12 16.44 12.19 9.69
N ARG A 13 16.70 13.39 10.24
CA ARG A 13 16.81 13.57 11.71
C ARG A 13 15.45 13.74 12.40
N HIS A 14 14.45 14.30 11.72
CA HIS A 14 13.10 14.45 12.27
C HIS A 14 12.18 13.28 11.87
N VAL A 15 12.38 12.68 10.69
CA VAL A 15 11.62 11.52 10.17
C VAL A 15 12.19 10.18 10.65
N ARG A 16 13.45 10.08 11.12
CA ARG A 16 13.95 8.87 11.84
C ARG A 16 13.14 8.51 13.08
N ARG A 17 12.31 9.41 13.60
CA ARG A 17 11.55 9.22 14.84
C ARG A 17 10.04 9.13 14.61
N SER A 18 9.56 9.33 13.40
CA SER A 18 8.13 9.50 13.16
C SER A 18 7.79 9.07 11.75
N TRP A 19 6.97 8.01 11.66
CA TRP A 19 6.19 7.59 10.51
C TRP A 19 6.88 6.62 9.54
N TRP A 20 6.75 5.33 9.86
CA TRP A 20 6.96 4.27 8.90
C TRP A 20 5.66 3.99 8.15
N CYS A 21 5.72 4.05 6.82
CA CYS A 21 4.65 3.77 5.86
C CYS A 21 4.25 2.28 5.82
N CYS A 22 4.54 1.52 6.87
CA CYS A 22 4.30 0.08 6.97
C CYS A 22 2.96 -0.27 7.63
N ALA A 23 2.10 0.72 7.88
CA ALA A 23 0.71 0.47 8.26
C ALA A 23 -0.20 0.11 7.07
N VAL A 24 0.34 0.11 5.84
CA VAL A 24 -0.47 0.08 4.60
C VAL A 24 0.00 -0.98 3.59
N GLY A 25 1.15 -1.65 3.77
CA GLY A 25 1.63 -2.67 2.83
C GLY A 25 2.02 -3.96 3.53
N GLN A 26 1.56 -5.06 2.95
CA GLN A 26 1.68 -6.49 3.21
C GLN A 26 2.90 -7.02 4.00
N GLY A 27 2.65 -8.10 4.76
CA GLY A 27 3.54 -9.26 4.82
C GLY A 27 4.99 -9.06 5.25
N GLY A 28 5.26 -8.71 6.50
CA GLY A 28 6.62 -8.89 7.03
C GLY A 28 6.84 -8.32 8.42
N CYS A 29 7.22 -9.19 9.36
CA CYS A 29 7.72 -8.82 10.68
C CYS A 29 8.93 -7.87 10.59
N CYS A 30 8.69 -6.56 10.48
CA CYS A 30 9.69 -5.53 10.74
C CYS A 30 9.17 -4.61 11.84
N ALA A 31 9.09 -5.16 13.05
CA ALA A 31 8.91 -4.39 14.25
C ALA A 31 10.29 -3.89 14.73
N GLU A 32 10.77 -2.77 14.20
CA GLU A 32 11.53 -1.88 15.08
C GLU A 32 10.51 -1.24 16.03
N VAL A 33 10.43 -1.82 17.24
CA VAL A 33 9.46 -1.49 18.28
C VAL A 33 9.75 -0.09 18.82
N HIS A 34 9.07 0.93 18.30
CA HIS A 34 8.98 2.20 18.98
C HIS A 34 7.78 2.14 19.94
N PRO A 35 7.98 2.33 21.26
CA PRO A 35 6.94 2.10 22.28
C PRO A 35 5.74 3.07 22.23
N LYS A 36 5.66 3.93 21.22
CA LYS A 36 4.54 4.86 20.96
C LYS A 36 3.82 4.61 19.65
N LEU A 37 4.23 3.63 18.85
CA LEU A 37 3.61 3.32 17.57
C LEU A 37 2.69 2.10 17.75
N ASN A 38 1.44 2.25 17.32
CA ASN A 38 0.53 1.13 17.13
C ASN A 38 0.87 0.49 15.78
N TYR A 39 1.05 -0.82 15.73
CA TYR A 39 1.45 -1.55 14.51
C TYR A 39 0.26 -2.34 13.99
N PRO A 40 -0.54 -1.77 13.07
CA PRO A 40 -1.67 -2.50 12.52
C PRO A 40 -1.16 -3.71 11.74
N MET A 41 -1.83 -4.85 11.93
CA MET A 41 -1.54 -6.10 11.26
C MET A 41 -2.63 -6.39 10.22
N ILE A 42 -2.23 -6.99 9.11
CA ILE A 42 -3.13 -7.45 8.05
C ILE A 42 -2.77 -8.92 7.80
N PRO A 43 -3.59 -9.87 8.27
CA PRO A 43 -3.43 -11.28 7.93
C PRO A 43 -3.67 -11.53 6.44
N ASN A 44 -2.79 -12.32 5.83
CA ASN A 44 -2.84 -12.63 4.39
C ASN A 44 -3.41 -14.04 4.17
N ILE A 45 -4.28 -14.18 3.16
CA ILE A 45 -4.67 -15.45 2.57
C ILE A 45 -3.70 -15.74 1.41
N PRO A 46 -3.04 -16.91 1.36
CA PRO A 46 -2.16 -17.24 0.23
C PRO A 46 -2.92 -17.80 -0.97
N TRP A 47 -2.53 -17.42 -2.19
CA TRP A 47 -2.91 -18.02 -3.47
C TRP A 47 -2.21 -19.38 -3.65
N LEU A 48 -2.63 -20.39 -2.90
CA LEU A 48 -2.07 -21.76 -3.01
C LEU A 48 -3.16 -22.79 -3.34
N GLU A 49 -2.75 -23.87 -4.01
CA GLU A 49 -3.64 -24.98 -4.40
C GLU A 49 -4.47 -25.54 -3.24
N ASN A 50 -3.95 -25.50 -2.00
CA ASN A 50 -4.63 -26.00 -0.80
C ASN A 50 -5.08 -24.92 0.20
N ALA A 51 -4.93 -23.63 -0.11
CA ALA A 51 -5.22 -22.54 0.85
C ALA A 51 -6.69 -22.11 0.90
N GLN A 52 -7.56 -22.65 0.04
CA GLN A 52 -9.00 -22.36 0.05
C GLN A 52 -9.65 -22.65 1.41
N GLY A 53 -9.19 -23.70 2.10
CA GLY A 53 -9.67 -24.03 3.44
C GLY A 53 -9.29 -23.01 4.51
N TRP A 54 -8.33 -22.12 4.23
CA TRP A 54 -7.82 -21.16 5.22
C TRP A 54 -8.57 -19.83 5.18
N SER A 55 -9.17 -19.44 4.05
CA SER A 55 -9.85 -18.13 3.93
C SER A 55 -10.94 -17.91 4.99
N PRO A 56 -11.82 -18.90 5.30
CA PRO A 56 -12.78 -18.76 6.39
C PRO A 56 -12.12 -18.60 7.76
N GLU A 57 -11.02 -19.30 8.02
CA GLU A 57 -10.28 -19.18 9.28
C GLU A 57 -9.61 -17.81 9.43
N VAL A 58 -9.04 -17.27 8.34
CA VAL A 58 -8.39 -15.96 8.34
C VAL A 58 -9.39 -14.85 8.66
N VAL A 59 -10.60 -14.86 8.05
CA VAL A 59 -11.61 -13.83 8.38
C VAL A 59 -12.11 -13.94 9.82
N GLU A 60 -12.22 -15.16 10.38
CA GLU A 60 -12.54 -15.35 11.80
C GLU A 60 -11.43 -14.81 12.71
N LEU A 61 -10.15 -14.98 12.34
CA LEU A 61 -9.04 -14.36 13.06
C LEU A 61 -9.08 -12.83 12.98
N CYS A 62 -9.40 -12.27 11.81
CA CYS A 62 -9.59 -10.81 11.69
C CYS A 62 -10.69 -10.32 12.63
N LYS A 63 -11.85 -10.98 12.68
CA LYS A 63 -12.95 -10.65 13.60
C LYS A 63 -12.54 -10.76 15.08
N LYS A 64 -11.80 -11.81 15.43
CA LYS A 64 -11.35 -12.06 16.80
C LYS A 64 -10.33 -11.02 17.28
N TYR A 65 -9.45 -10.55 16.39
CA TYR A 65 -8.34 -9.66 16.73
C TYR A 65 -8.50 -8.23 16.20
N GLN A 66 -9.68 -7.84 15.72
CA GLN A 66 -9.95 -6.50 15.18
C GLN A 66 -9.68 -5.34 16.15
N ASN A 67 -9.81 -5.60 17.45
CA ASN A 67 -9.50 -4.62 18.52
C ASN A 67 -8.08 -4.79 19.08
N ASN A 68 -7.30 -5.71 18.51
CA ASN A 68 -5.96 -6.14 18.94
C ASN A 68 -4.99 -6.06 17.75
N SER A 69 -4.89 -4.87 17.15
CA SER A 69 -4.01 -4.53 16.03
C SER A 69 -4.40 -5.05 14.65
N VAL A 70 -5.25 -6.08 14.50
CA VAL A 70 -5.67 -6.51 13.15
C VAL A 70 -6.65 -5.50 12.56
N VAL A 71 -6.36 -4.94 11.38
CA VAL A 71 -7.19 -3.88 10.78
C VAL A 71 -7.86 -4.27 9.47
N ALA A 72 -7.35 -5.28 8.78
CA ALA A 72 -7.85 -5.71 7.48
C ALA A 72 -7.56 -7.19 7.21
N ILE A 73 -8.12 -7.69 6.11
CA ILE A 73 -7.75 -8.93 5.45
C ILE A 73 -7.07 -8.61 4.12
N ASP A 74 -6.10 -9.44 3.73
CA ASP A 74 -5.44 -9.40 2.43
C ASP A 74 -5.45 -10.77 1.73
N LEU A 75 -5.29 -10.77 0.41
CA LEU A 75 -5.11 -11.92 -0.44
C LEU A 75 -3.81 -11.73 -1.23
N ALA A 76 -2.85 -12.63 -0.99
CA ALA A 76 -1.45 -12.56 -1.39
C ALA A 76 -0.97 -13.89 -1.98
N GLY A 77 0.22 -13.96 -2.59
CA GLY A 77 0.79 -15.18 -3.16
C GLY A 77 0.81 -15.16 -4.70
N ASP A 78 0.94 -16.33 -5.34
CA ASP A 78 1.02 -16.41 -6.80
C ASP A 78 -0.34 -16.10 -7.47
N GLU A 79 -0.46 -14.85 -7.93
CA GLU A 79 -1.64 -14.28 -8.57
C GLU A 79 -2.12 -15.11 -9.77
N LEU A 80 -1.23 -15.86 -10.45
CA LEU A 80 -1.58 -16.60 -11.66
C LEU A 80 -2.24 -17.96 -11.39
N LEU A 81 -2.25 -18.43 -10.13
CA LEU A 81 -2.65 -19.81 -9.83
C LEU A 81 -4.15 -20.04 -9.69
N LYS A 82 -5.00 -19.03 -9.39
CA LYS A 82 -6.44 -19.27 -9.13
C LYS A 82 -7.36 -18.06 -9.38
N ALA A 83 -8.66 -18.36 -9.54
CA ALA A 83 -9.72 -17.37 -9.68
C ALA A 83 -10.11 -16.77 -8.32
N SER A 84 -10.36 -15.45 -8.27
CA SER A 84 -10.79 -14.74 -7.05
C SER A 84 -12.10 -15.29 -6.47
N SER A 85 -12.90 -16.04 -7.24
CA SER A 85 -14.16 -16.64 -6.79
C SER A 85 -14.03 -17.54 -5.57
N ASP A 86 -12.90 -18.20 -5.39
CA ASP A 86 -12.71 -19.18 -4.30
C ASP A 86 -12.59 -18.50 -2.93
N HIS A 87 -12.23 -17.22 -2.90
CA HIS A 87 -12.05 -16.44 -1.69
C HIS A 87 -13.25 -15.53 -1.39
N LYS A 88 -14.25 -15.54 -2.27
CA LYS A 88 -15.40 -14.63 -2.24
C LYS A 88 -16.14 -14.65 -0.91
N GLU A 89 -16.45 -15.83 -0.38
CA GLU A 89 -17.24 -15.96 0.85
C GLU A 89 -16.54 -15.31 2.06
N ALA A 90 -15.21 -15.43 2.16
CA ALA A 90 -14.44 -14.79 3.22
C ALA A 90 -14.44 -13.26 3.09
N TYR A 91 -14.38 -12.73 1.86
CA TYR A 91 -14.44 -11.29 1.61
C TYR A 91 -15.85 -10.70 1.78
N GLU A 92 -16.91 -11.45 1.42
CA GLU A 92 -18.30 -11.09 1.73
C GLU A 92 -18.53 -11.05 3.26
N GLU A 93 -17.98 -12.01 4.00
CA GLU A 93 -18.03 -12.00 5.47
C GLU A 93 -17.22 -10.83 6.06
N ALA A 94 -16.05 -10.53 5.50
CA ALA A 94 -15.24 -9.38 5.91
C ALA A 94 -16.01 -8.06 5.72
N GLU A 95 -16.64 -7.87 4.56
CA GLU A 95 -17.54 -6.72 4.29
C GLU A 95 -18.68 -6.66 5.30
N ARG A 96 -19.39 -7.78 5.52
CA ARG A 96 -20.53 -7.87 6.45
C ARG A 96 -20.14 -7.53 7.89
N CYS A 97 -18.92 -7.88 8.30
CA CYS A 97 -18.38 -7.64 9.64
C CYS A 97 -17.63 -6.33 9.79
N GLY A 98 -17.49 -5.52 8.73
CA GLY A 98 -16.74 -4.26 8.78
C GLY A 98 -15.22 -4.43 8.87
N ILE A 99 -14.69 -5.61 8.52
CA ILE A 99 -13.25 -5.84 8.39
C ILE A 99 -12.78 -5.28 7.06
N HIS A 100 -11.79 -4.38 7.08
CA HIS A 100 -11.28 -3.76 5.87
C HIS A 100 -10.61 -4.76 4.91
N ARG A 101 -10.57 -4.42 3.62
CA ARG A 101 -10.15 -5.36 2.56
C ARG A 101 -9.09 -4.72 1.65
N THR A 102 -7.93 -5.35 1.54
CA THR A 102 -6.95 -5.09 0.47
C THR A 102 -6.70 -6.40 -0.28
N VAL A 103 -6.22 -6.34 -1.53
CA VAL A 103 -5.99 -7.52 -2.37
C VAL A 103 -4.79 -7.27 -3.27
N HIS A 104 -3.81 -8.18 -3.33
CA HIS A 104 -2.83 -8.18 -4.40
C HIS A 104 -3.53 -8.46 -5.73
N ALA A 105 -3.45 -7.50 -6.64
CA ALA A 105 -3.98 -7.67 -7.98
C ALA A 105 -3.26 -6.76 -8.97
N GLY A 106 -3.05 -7.24 -10.19
CA GLY A 106 -2.35 -6.53 -11.23
C GLY A 106 -0.85 -6.39 -10.98
N GLU A 107 -0.24 -7.25 -10.17
CA GLU A 107 1.21 -7.31 -10.03
C GLU A 107 1.81 -8.11 -11.18
N ALA A 108 1.45 -9.39 -11.24
CA ALA A 108 1.82 -10.31 -12.33
C ALA A 108 0.60 -10.67 -13.19
N GLY A 109 -0.61 -10.56 -12.64
CA GLY A 109 -1.87 -10.82 -13.31
C GLY A 109 -2.39 -9.63 -14.15
N PRO A 110 -3.35 -9.88 -15.04
CA PRO A 110 -3.92 -8.84 -15.91
C PRO A 110 -4.88 -7.91 -15.17
N ALA A 111 -5.24 -6.79 -15.79
CA ALA A 111 -6.24 -5.83 -15.27
C ALA A 111 -7.58 -6.48 -14.86
N ALA A 112 -7.96 -7.62 -15.48
CA ALA A 112 -9.16 -8.37 -15.13
C ALA A 112 -9.14 -8.86 -13.66
N MET A 113 -7.97 -9.16 -13.09
CA MET A 113 -7.86 -9.57 -11.69
C MET A 113 -8.04 -8.38 -10.74
N ILE A 114 -7.62 -7.18 -11.14
CA ILE A 114 -7.96 -5.94 -10.42
C ILE A 114 -9.48 -5.74 -10.43
N LYS A 115 -10.13 -5.98 -11.57
CA LYS A 115 -11.58 -5.91 -11.70
C LYS A 115 -12.27 -6.90 -10.74
N GLU A 116 -11.80 -8.13 -10.65
CA GLU A 116 -12.31 -9.12 -9.69
C GLU A 116 -12.07 -8.67 -8.24
N ALA A 117 -10.87 -8.22 -7.89
CA ALA A 117 -10.57 -7.69 -6.56
C ALA A 117 -11.55 -6.58 -6.14
N VAL A 118 -11.83 -5.63 -7.03
CA VAL A 118 -12.71 -4.50 -6.75
C VAL A 118 -14.19 -4.92 -6.68
N TYR A 119 -14.71 -5.62 -7.67
CA TYR A 119 -16.15 -5.86 -7.77
C TYR A 119 -16.62 -7.13 -7.08
N LEU A 120 -15.78 -8.18 -7.07
CA LEU A 120 -16.10 -9.46 -6.45
C LEU A 120 -15.68 -9.49 -4.99
N LEU A 121 -14.44 -9.08 -4.70
CA LEU A 121 -13.89 -9.12 -3.34
C LEU A 121 -14.09 -7.82 -2.55
N LYS A 122 -14.65 -6.78 -3.17
CA LYS A 122 -14.96 -5.49 -2.52
C LYS A 122 -13.72 -4.85 -1.90
N ALA A 123 -12.57 -5.00 -2.55
CA ALA A 123 -11.32 -4.40 -2.11
C ALA A 123 -11.44 -2.87 -1.99
N GLU A 124 -10.90 -2.32 -0.90
CA GLU A 124 -10.82 -0.88 -0.65
C GLU A 124 -9.47 -0.31 -1.10
N ARG A 125 -8.46 -1.17 -1.21
CA ARG A 125 -7.13 -0.88 -1.74
C ARG A 125 -6.64 -2.05 -2.60
N ILE A 126 -5.72 -1.78 -3.51
CA ILE A 126 -5.10 -2.77 -4.39
C ILE A 126 -3.60 -2.81 -4.10
N GLY A 127 -3.12 -3.98 -3.68
CA GLY A 127 -1.71 -4.32 -3.65
C GLY A 127 -1.15 -4.27 -5.07
N HIS A 128 -0.12 -3.45 -5.30
CA HIS A 128 0.49 -3.20 -6.61
C HIS A 128 -0.41 -2.45 -7.61
N GLY A 129 -1.26 -3.17 -8.36
CA GLY A 129 -2.18 -2.60 -9.36
C GLY A 129 -1.53 -2.05 -10.63
N TYR A 130 -0.31 -2.47 -10.96
CA TYR A 130 0.46 -1.97 -12.10
C TYR A 130 -0.24 -2.17 -13.44
N HIS A 131 -0.81 -3.35 -13.65
CA HIS A 131 -1.47 -3.74 -14.88
C HIS A 131 -2.85 -3.07 -15.08
N VAL A 132 -3.30 -2.21 -14.15
CA VAL A 132 -4.56 -1.44 -14.34
C VAL A 132 -4.53 -0.58 -15.60
N LEU A 133 -3.35 -0.12 -16.02
CA LEU A 133 -3.18 0.75 -17.19
C LEU A 133 -3.47 0.02 -18.52
N GLU A 134 -3.55 -1.32 -18.51
CA GLU A 134 -3.94 -2.12 -19.67
C GLU A 134 -5.45 -2.04 -19.96
N ASP A 135 -6.25 -1.63 -18.97
CA ASP A 135 -7.68 -1.35 -19.11
C ASP A 135 -7.95 0.14 -18.78
N PRO A 136 -7.93 1.02 -19.79
CA PRO A 136 -8.14 2.46 -19.59
C PRO A 136 -9.53 2.82 -19.05
N GLU A 137 -10.54 1.97 -19.22
CA GLU A 137 -11.87 2.20 -18.68
C GLU A 137 -11.89 1.92 -17.19
N LEU A 138 -11.37 0.77 -16.77
CA LEU A 138 -11.19 0.42 -15.36
C LEU A 138 -10.33 1.46 -14.66
N TYR A 139 -9.17 1.84 -15.23
CA TYR A 139 -8.30 2.84 -14.62
C TYR A 139 -9.00 4.18 -14.40
N ARG A 140 -9.77 4.67 -15.39
CA ARG A 140 -10.53 5.91 -15.26
C ARG A 140 -11.57 5.83 -14.16
N GLU A 141 -12.24 4.68 -14.02
CA GLU A 141 -13.20 4.47 -12.94
C GLU A 141 -12.53 4.48 -11.57
N LEU A 142 -11.42 3.75 -11.42
CA LEU A 142 -10.68 3.65 -10.16
C LEU A 142 -10.04 4.98 -9.74
N LEU A 143 -9.63 5.81 -10.70
CA LEU A 143 -9.25 7.20 -10.43
C LEU A 143 -10.42 8.01 -9.86
N ARG A 144 -11.60 7.92 -10.47
CA ARG A 144 -12.80 8.66 -10.03
C ARG A 144 -13.25 8.23 -8.64
N THR A 145 -13.16 6.95 -8.31
CA THR A 145 -13.51 6.41 -6.98
C THR A 145 -12.38 6.55 -5.97
N LYS A 146 -11.22 7.11 -6.37
CA LYS A 146 -10.02 7.30 -5.53
C LYS A 146 -9.50 5.98 -4.93
N MET A 147 -9.56 4.89 -5.71
CA MET A 147 -8.93 3.63 -5.34
C MET A 147 -7.47 3.85 -4.95
N HIS A 148 -7.05 3.26 -3.83
CA HIS A 148 -5.67 3.36 -3.37
C HIS A 148 -4.83 2.22 -3.92
N PHE A 149 -3.70 2.54 -4.55
CA PHE A 149 -2.73 1.55 -5.03
C PHE A 149 -1.50 1.51 -4.13
N GLU A 150 -1.13 0.32 -3.65
CA GLU A 150 0.02 0.10 -2.77
C GLU A 150 1.25 -0.21 -3.65
N VAL A 151 2.00 0.82 -4.04
CA VAL A 151 3.07 0.70 -5.06
C VAL A 151 4.41 0.33 -4.42
N CYS A 152 5.11 -0.65 -4.99
CA CYS A 152 6.40 -1.16 -4.52
C CYS A 152 7.46 -1.09 -5.64
N PRO A 153 8.09 0.07 -5.90
CA PRO A 153 8.97 0.27 -7.07
C PRO A 153 10.15 -0.71 -7.16
N TRP A 154 10.84 -0.99 -6.06
CA TRP A 154 11.99 -1.89 -6.08
C TRP A 154 11.57 -3.36 -6.18
N SER A 155 10.48 -3.74 -5.49
CA SER A 155 9.88 -5.06 -5.60
C SER A 155 9.48 -5.35 -7.05
N SER A 156 8.72 -4.46 -7.70
CA SER A 156 8.20 -4.69 -9.05
C SER A 156 9.29 -4.87 -10.10
N TYR A 157 10.47 -4.31 -9.88
CA TYR A 157 11.66 -4.56 -10.69
C TYR A 157 12.23 -5.97 -10.47
N LEU A 158 12.34 -6.41 -9.21
CA LEU A 158 12.93 -7.71 -8.85
C LEU A 158 11.99 -8.89 -9.15
N THR A 159 10.68 -8.71 -8.99
CA THR A 159 9.67 -9.74 -9.32
C THR A 159 9.40 -9.83 -10.82
N GLY A 160 9.83 -8.83 -11.59
CA GLY A 160 9.58 -8.73 -13.04
C GLY A 160 8.18 -8.24 -13.38
N ALA A 161 7.40 -7.80 -12.38
CA ALA A 161 6.08 -7.20 -12.53
C ALA A 161 6.08 -5.92 -13.38
N CYS A 162 7.19 -5.18 -13.41
CA CYS A 162 7.35 -3.98 -14.20
C CYS A 162 8.60 -4.03 -15.08
N LEU A 163 8.58 -3.24 -16.17
CA LEU A 163 9.74 -3.12 -17.05
C LEU A 163 10.97 -2.60 -16.30
N PRO A 164 12.19 -3.04 -16.66
CA PRO A 164 13.43 -2.58 -16.02
C PRO A 164 13.68 -1.06 -16.06
N ASP A 165 13.03 -0.36 -16.99
CA ASP A 165 13.14 1.10 -17.10
C ASP A 165 12.12 1.79 -16.19
N PHE A 166 12.58 2.23 -15.02
CA PHE A 166 11.77 2.94 -14.03
C PHE A 166 11.04 4.18 -14.59
N ARG A 167 11.53 4.82 -15.65
CA ARG A 167 10.84 5.97 -16.29
C ARG A 167 9.51 5.56 -16.95
N LYS A 168 9.33 4.25 -17.20
CA LYS A 168 8.11 3.65 -17.75
C LYS A 168 7.26 2.95 -16.69
N HIS A 169 7.66 3.02 -15.42
CA HIS A 169 6.91 2.39 -14.33
C HIS A 169 5.49 3.00 -14.24
N PRO A 170 4.43 2.20 -14.03
CA PRO A 170 3.05 2.67 -13.96
C PRO A 170 2.81 3.83 -12.97
N VAL A 171 3.57 3.86 -11.89
CA VAL A 171 3.54 4.98 -10.91
C VAL A 171 3.85 6.35 -11.53
N VAL A 172 4.60 6.41 -12.63
CA VAL A 172 4.84 7.66 -13.38
C VAL A 172 3.53 8.19 -13.96
N GLN A 173 2.65 7.30 -14.44
CA GLN A 173 1.32 7.68 -14.90
C GLN A 173 0.41 8.04 -13.71
N PHE A 174 0.45 7.25 -12.63
CA PHE A 174 -0.32 7.53 -11.41
C PHE A 174 0.02 8.90 -10.82
N LYS A 175 1.29 9.29 -10.84
CA LYS A 175 1.75 10.63 -10.44
C LYS A 175 1.14 11.72 -11.33
N LYS A 176 1.23 11.57 -12.65
CA LYS A 176 0.69 12.56 -13.63
C LYS A 176 -0.80 12.78 -13.44
N ASP A 177 -1.54 11.70 -13.18
CA ASP A 177 -2.99 11.72 -13.03
C ASP A 177 -3.45 12.04 -11.58
N GLN A 178 -2.49 12.36 -10.69
CA GLN A 178 -2.73 12.61 -9.27
C GLN A 178 -3.52 11.50 -8.58
N ALA A 179 -3.28 10.25 -8.98
CA ALA A 179 -3.91 9.07 -8.41
C ALA A 179 -3.63 8.94 -6.91
N ASN A 180 -4.47 8.16 -6.24
CA ASN A 180 -4.31 7.80 -4.84
C ASN A 180 -3.40 6.56 -4.73
N TYR A 181 -2.20 6.71 -4.20
CA TYR A 181 -1.24 5.62 -4.03
C TYR A 181 -0.26 5.90 -2.88
N SER A 182 0.40 4.85 -2.39
CA SER A 182 1.53 4.88 -1.45
C SER A 182 2.82 4.36 -2.11
N ILE A 183 3.98 4.55 -1.46
CA ILE A 183 5.25 3.90 -1.84
C ILE A 183 5.66 2.98 -0.69
N ASN A 184 5.91 1.72 -0.98
CA ASN A 184 6.14 0.64 -0.02
C ASN A 184 7.36 -0.21 -0.39
N THR A 185 7.91 -0.92 0.60
CA THR A 185 9.09 -1.80 0.42
C THR A 185 8.75 -3.22 -0.02
N ASP A 186 7.51 -3.64 0.20
CA ASP A 186 7.07 -5.04 0.06
C ASP A 186 7.84 -5.97 1.01
N ASP A 187 8.68 -6.87 0.51
CA ASP A 187 9.56 -7.76 1.29
C ASP A 187 11.01 -7.21 1.47
N PRO A 188 11.28 -6.26 2.39
CA PRO A 188 12.60 -5.63 2.51
C PRO A 188 13.73 -6.61 2.86
N LEU A 189 13.40 -7.72 3.53
CA LEU A 189 14.36 -8.78 3.83
C LEU A 189 14.79 -9.54 2.57
N ILE A 190 13.84 -9.90 1.71
CA ILE A 190 14.10 -10.66 0.48
C ILE A 190 14.78 -9.75 -0.55
N PHE A 191 14.31 -8.51 -0.68
CA PHE A 191 14.80 -7.54 -1.66
C PHE A 191 16.04 -6.77 -1.20
N ASN A 192 16.53 -7.05 0.02
CA ASN A 192 17.66 -6.38 0.67
C ASN A 192 17.54 -4.85 0.52
N SER A 193 16.39 -4.32 0.90
CA SER A 193 16.00 -2.94 0.67
C SER A 193 15.50 -2.28 1.96
N SER A 194 15.25 -0.97 1.85
CA SER A 194 14.57 -0.17 2.86
C SER A 194 13.74 0.86 2.13
N ILE A 195 12.86 1.56 2.84
CA ILE A 195 12.01 2.60 2.23
C ILE A 195 12.82 3.68 1.50
N ASP A 196 14.04 3.97 1.96
CA ASP A 196 14.95 4.92 1.32
C ASP A 196 15.33 4.48 -0.11
N LYS A 197 15.36 3.17 -0.39
CA LYS A 197 15.66 2.63 -1.72
C LYS A 197 14.55 2.98 -2.71
N ASP A 198 13.30 2.73 -2.36
CA ASP A 198 12.12 3.04 -3.19
C ASP A 198 11.97 4.54 -3.42
N TYR A 199 12.17 5.34 -2.38
CA TYR A 199 12.15 6.81 -2.48
C TYR A 199 13.29 7.34 -3.37
N SER A 200 14.49 6.79 -3.24
CA SER A 200 15.63 7.17 -4.08
C SER A 200 15.37 6.82 -5.54
N ILE A 201 14.81 5.64 -5.83
CA ILE A 201 14.42 5.23 -7.18
C ILE A 201 13.39 6.20 -7.76
N ALA A 202 12.32 6.50 -7.02
CA ALA A 202 11.27 7.40 -7.45
C ALA A 202 11.81 8.82 -7.75
N LYS A 203 12.73 9.31 -6.91
CA LYS A 203 13.36 10.61 -7.08
C LYS A 203 14.31 10.65 -8.27
N GLU A 204 15.19 9.65 -8.40
CA GLU A 204 16.27 9.63 -9.41
C GLU A 204 15.78 9.28 -10.81
N TYR A 205 14.76 8.41 -10.92
CA TYR A 205 14.34 7.84 -12.21
C TYR A 205 12.89 8.11 -12.59
N MET A 206 12.04 8.63 -11.69
CA MET A 206 10.61 8.85 -11.93
C MET A 206 10.17 10.32 -11.73
N ASP A 207 11.16 11.22 -11.60
CA ASP A 207 10.99 12.66 -11.41
C ASP A 207 10.14 13.05 -10.18
N PHE A 208 10.11 12.23 -9.12
CA PHE A 208 9.37 12.59 -7.91
C PHE A 208 10.02 13.79 -7.21
N THR A 209 9.19 14.78 -6.90
CA THR A 209 9.56 15.93 -6.10
C THR A 209 9.25 15.69 -4.62
N GLU A 210 9.73 16.59 -3.76
CA GLU A 210 9.35 16.56 -2.34
C GLU A 210 7.84 16.72 -2.13
N GLU A 211 7.19 17.57 -2.92
CA GLU A 211 5.73 17.78 -2.85
C GLU A 211 4.97 16.52 -3.26
N ASP A 212 5.48 15.75 -4.22
CA ASP A 212 4.92 14.44 -4.55
C ASP A 212 5.01 13.48 -3.36
N PHE A 213 6.16 13.41 -2.68
CA PHE A 213 6.33 12.56 -1.50
C PHE A 213 5.42 12.97 -0.33
N LYS A 214 5.24 14.26 -0.08
CA LYS A 214 4.27 14.75 0.93
C LYS A 214 2.85 14.30 0.61
N ARG A 215 2.41 14.53 -0.65
CA ARG A 215 1.08 14.15 -1.13
C ARG A 215 0.84 12.64 -1.00
N VAL A 216 1.80 11.83 -1.44
CA VAL A 216 1.71 10.35 -1.39
C VAL A 216 1.60 9.83 0.04
N ASN A 217 2.35 10.41 0.99
CA ASN A 217 2.23 10.02 2.40
C ASN A 217 0.91 10.47 3.05
N ILE A 218 0.40 11.65 2.69
CA ILE A 218 -0.93 12.12 3.14
C ILE A 218 -2.03 11.20 2.58
N ASN A 219 -1.93 10.83 1.30
CA ASN A 219 -2.82 9.86 0.66
C ASN A 219 -2.79 8.51 1.39
N ALA A 220 -1.59 7.98 1.69
CA ALA A 220 -1.43 6.75 2.45
C ALA A 220 -2.07 6.82 3.85
N ALA A 221 -1.93 7.95 4.55
CA ALA A 221 -2.59 8.17 5.83
C ALA A 221 -4.12 8.20 5.70
N GLN A 222 -4.66 8.92 4.71
CA GLN A 222 -6.10 8.96 4.44
C GLN A 222 -6.68 7.58 4.09
N SER A 223 -5.91 6.79 3.33
CA SER A 223 -6.24 5.42 2.93
C SER A 223 -5.83 4.35 3.93
N SER A 224 -5.31 4.74 5.11
CA SER A 224 -5.05 3.77 6.18
C SER A 224 -6.37 3.17 6.70
N PHE A 225 -6.30 1.94 7.18
CA PHE A 225 -7.40 1.25 7.85
C PHE A 225 -7.46 1.59 9.36
N LEU A 226 -6.84 2.70 9.76
CA LEU A 226 -6.93 3.19 11.13
C LEU A 226 -8.34 3.73 11.41
N PRO A 227 -8.82 3.59 12.65
CA PRO A 227 -10.00 4.32 13.10
C PRO A 227 -9.87 5.82 12.85
N GLU A 228 -10.98 6.50 12.54
CA GLU A 228 -10.96 7.90 12.09
C GLU A 228 -10.21 8.85 13.03
N LYS A 229 -10.32 8.62 14.34
CA LYS A 229 -9.57 9.40 15.34
C LYS A 229 -8.06 9.25 15.19
N GLU A 230 -7.57 8.00 15.13
CA GLU A 230 -6.14 7.71 14.97
C GLU A 230 -5.62 8.18 13.60
N LYS A 231 -6.46 8.07 12.56
CA LYS A 231 -6.17 8.61 11.22
C LYS A 231 -5.99 10.12 11.25
N GLN A 232 -6.87 10.85 11.95
CA GLN A 232 -6.75 12.30 12.09
C GLN A 232 -5.51 12.71 12.90
N GLU A 233 -5.16 11.97 13.95
CA GLU A 233 -3.92 12.18 14.72
C GLU A 233 -2.66 11.97 13.86
N LEU A 234 -2.64 10.92 13.03
CA LEU A 234 -1.60 10.66 12.04
C LEU A 234 -1.51 11.81 11.02
N LEU A 235 -2.63 12.24 10.45
CA LEU A 235 -2.67 13.34 9.48
C LEU A 235 -2.15 14.65 10.07
N ASN A 236 -2.56 14.99 11.30
CA ASN A 236 -2.08 16.18 11.99
C ASN A 236 -0.56 16.13 12.15
N THR A 237 -0.01 14.98 12.55
CA THR A 237 1.43 14.84 12.71
C THR A 237 2.17 14.97 11.38
N LEU A 238 1.63 14.42 10.29
CA LEU A 238 2.20 14.62 8.95
C LEU A 238 2.16 16.08 8.52
N TYR A 239 1.03 16.78 8.72
CA TYR A 239 0.92 18.19 8.39
C TYR A 239 1.90 19.05 9.19
N GLU A 240 2.05 18.79 10.49
CA GLU A 240 3.06 19.46 11.32
C GLU A 240 4.49 19.17 10.81
N ALA A 241 4.82 17.91 10.54
CA ALA A 241 6.13 17.51 10.05
C ALA A 241 6.48 18.12 8.68
N TYR A 242 5.49 18.35 7.83
CA TYR A 242 5.65 18.98 6.53
C TYR A 242 5.51 20.51 6.54
N GLY A 243 5.23 21.11 7.70
CA GLY A 243 5.00 22.55 7.82
C GLY A 243 3.71 23.01 7.12
N MET A 244 2.76 22.11 6.90
CA MET A 244 1.47 22.34 6.23
C MET A 244 0.36 22.74 7.22
N VAL A 245 0.71 23.48 8.27
CA VAL A 245 -0.27 23.87 9.29
C VAL A 245 -1.33 24.78 8.65
N PRO A 246 -2.64 24.48 8.79
CA PRO A 246 -3.68 25.40 8.34
C PRO A 246 -3.47 26.74 9.03
N ALA A 247 -3.60 27.85 8.29
CA ALA A 247 -3.70 29.15 8.92
C ALA A 247 -4.88 29.07 9.91
N THR A 248 -4.59 29.23 11.20
CA THR A 248 -5.62 29.32 12.24
C THR A 248 -6.54 30.47 11.89
N SER A 249 -7.78 30.16 11.50
CA SER A 249 -8.88 31.11 11.35
C SER A 249 -9.42 31.51 12.71
#